data_AF-A0A321LN03-F1
#
_entry.id   AF-A0A321LN03-F1
#
_cell.length_a   1.000
_cell.length_b   1.000
_cell.length_c   1.000
_cell.angle_alpha   90.00
_cell.angle_beta   90.00
_cell.angle_gamma   90.00
#
_symmetry.space_group_name_H-M   'P 1'
#
loop_
_entity.id
_entity.type
_entity.pdbx_description
1 polymer ?
#
loop_
_entity_poly.entity_id
_entity_poly.type
_entity_poly.pdbx_seq_one_letter_code
_entity_poly.pdbx_strand_id
1 'polypeptide(L)' 'MISAEIRAQVRDRAQNACEYCRLHQDDSPLAALHVEHIIPRIHGGNDDMDNLALACIDCNLTKEQI' A
#
# COMPACT_ATOMS: atom_id res chain seq x y z
N MET A 1 13.93 4.18 -2.18
CA MET A 1 13.84 3.29 -0.99
C MET A 1 12.95 4.02 -0.02
N ILE A 2 11.77 3.49 0.26
CA ILE A 2 10.77 4.17 1.09
C ILE A 2 11.23 4.13 2.55
N SER A 3 11.38 5.30 3.18
CA SER A 3 11.81 5.45 4.57
C SER A 3 10.78 4.87 5.54
N ALA A 4 11.22 4.50 6.75
CA ALA A 4 10.31 4.03 7.79
C ALA A 4 9.26 5.09 8.16
N GLU A 5 9.63 6.36 8.12
CA GLU A 5 8.73 7.49 8.37
C GLU A 5 7.60 7.57 7.35
N ILE A 6 7.93 7.50 6.05
CA ILE A 6 6.91 7.49 4.98
C ILE A 6 5.99 6.27 5.14
N ARG A 7 6.54 5.10 5.46
CA ARG A 7 5.72 3.89 5.69
C ARG A 7 4.73 4.07 6.84
N ALA A 8 5.15 4.73 7.91
CA ALA A 8 4.28 5.04 9.05
C ALA A 8 3.19 6.05 8.64
N GLN A 9 3.54 7.11 7.91
CA GLN A 9 2.58 8.11 7.44
C GLN A 9 1.51 7.50 6.51
N VAL A 10 1.91 6.64 5.56
CA VAL A 10 0.96 5.94 4.68
C VAL A 10 0.03 5.05 5.50
N ARG A 11 0.56 4.32 6.48
CA ARG A 11 -0.26 3.45 7.34
C ARG A 11 -1.24 4.22 8.20
N ASP A 12 -0.81 5.34 8.77
CA ASP A 12 -1.66 6.22 9.59
C ASP A 12 -2.77 6.85 8.75
N ARG A 13 -2.43 7.39 7.57
CA ARG A 13 -3.40 7.93 6.59
C ARG A 13 -4.45 6.90 6.20
N ALA A 14 -4.04 5.65 6.00
CA ALA A 14 -4.92 4.54 5.63
C ALA A 14 -5.70 3.95 6.82
N GLN A 15 -5.50 4.45 8.03
CA GLN A 15 -6.11 3.95 9.26
C GLN A 15 -5.89 2.44 9.47
N ASN A 16 -4.69 1.96 9.12
CA ASN A 16 -4.33 0.55 9.20
C ASN A 16 -5.26 -0.39 8.39
N ALA A 17 -5.85 0.11 7.31
CA ALA A 17 -6.70 -0.64 6.38
C ALA A 17 -6.18 -0.57 4.95
N CYS A 18 -6.42 -1.63 4.16
CA CYS A 18 -6.14 -1.61 2.73
C CYS A 18 -6.93 -0.49 2.05
N GLU A 19 -6.28 0.35 1.27
CA GLU A 19 -6.94 1.50 0.63
C GLU A 19 -7.82 1.11 -0.56
N TYR A 20 -7.61 -0.08 -1.12
CA TYR A 20 -8.42 -0.58 -2.23
C TYR A 20 -9.66 -1.34 -1.76
N CYS A 21 -9.49 -2.31 -0.85
CA CYS A 21 -10.57 -3.20 -0.42
C CYS A 21 -11.09 -2.92 1.00
N ARG A 22 -10.50 -1.96 1.73
CA ARG A 22 -10.88 -1.56 3.10
C ARG A 22 -10.73 -2.66 4.15
N LEU A 23 -9.99 -3.73 3.85
CA LEU A 23 -9.62 -4.77 4.82
C LEU A 23 -8.76 -4.16 5.93
N HIS A 24 -9.22 -4.20 7.19
CA HIS A 24 -8.38 -3.79 8.31
C HIS A 24 -7.34 -4.87 8.62
N GLN A 25 -6.15 -4.44 9.04
CA GLN A 25 -5.11 -5.37 9.50
C GLN A 25 -5.61 -6.27 10.64
N ASP A 26 -6.52 -5.77 11.46
CA ASP A 26 -7.11 -6.48 12.61
C ASP A 26 -8.09 -7.58 12.18
N ASP A 27 -8.79 -7.40 11.06
CA ASP A 27 -9.73 -8.38 10.50
C ASP A 27 -9.01 -9.56 9.85
N SER A 28 -7.77 -9.35 9.40
CA SER A 28 -6.93 -10.40 8.81
C SER A 28 -5.46 -10.22 9.20
N PRO A 29 -5.07 -10.71 10.39
CA PRO A 29 -3.69 -10.61 10.88
C PRO A 29 -2.67 -11.33 9.99
N LEU A 30 -3.14 -12.33 9.24
CA LEU A 30 -2.32 -13.09 8.29
C LEU A 30 -2.13 -12.34 6.95
N ALA A 31 -3.06 -11.46 6.58
CA ALA A 31 -2.92 -10.59 5.42
C ALA A 31 -2.15 -9.32 5.82
N ALA A 32 -0.83 -9.44 5.87
CA ALA A 32 0.03 -8.28 6.13
C ALA A 32 -0.21 -7.20 5.08
N LEU A 33 -0.51 -5.98 5.55
CA LEU A 33 -0.64 -4.82 4.69
C LEU A 33 0.75 -4.23 4.40
N HIS A 34 1.03 -3.97 3.13
CA HIS A 34 2.29 -3.43 2.65
C HIS A 34 2.11 -2.07 1.97
N VAL A 35 3.13 -1.22 2.08
CA VAL A 35 3.18 0.03 1.33
C VAL A 35 3.70 -0.27 -0.07
N GLU A 36 2.91 0.09 -1.07
CA GLU A 36 3.21 -0.09 -2.49
C GLU A 36 2.96 1.19 -3.29
N HIS A 37 3.33 1.15 -4.57
CA HIS A 37 3.21 2.29 -5.48
C HIS A 37 1.94 2.20 -6.32
N ILE A 38 1.00 3.15 -6.20
CA ILE A 38 -0.25 3.21 -6.98
C ILE A 38 0.02 3.17 -8.50
N ILE A 39 1.00 3.92 -8.97
CA ILE A 39 1.57 3.78 -10.30
C ILE A 39 2.89 3.03 -10.13
N PRO A 40 3.08 1.85 -10.75
CA PRO A 40 4.34 1.14 -10.67
C PRO A 40 5.51 1.99 -11.17
N ARG A 41 6.70 1.83 -10.57
CA ARG A 41 7.90 2.57 -10.98
C ARG A 41 8.26 2.36 -12.46
N ILE A 42 7.97 1.17 -13.00
CA ILE A 42 8.19 0.86 -14.42
C ILE A 42 7.31 1.69 -15.36
N HIS A 43 6.17 2.18 -14.87
CA HIS A 43 5.23 3.04 -15.60
C HIS A 43 5.40 4.53 -15.24
N GLY A 44 6.50 4.90 -14.59
CA GLY A 44 6.80 6.29 -14.24
C GLY A 44 6.31 6.73 -12.86
N GLY A 45 5.85 5.80 -12.01
CA GLY A 45 5.53 6.11 -10.62
C GLY A 45 6.75 6.49 -9.79
N ASN A 46 6.54 7.36 -8.81
CA ASN A 46 7.56 7.89 -7.91
C ASN A 46 7.34 7.46 -6.44
N ASP A 47 8.28 7.79 -5.56
CA ASP A 47 8.18 7.50 -4.12
C ASP A 47 7.38 8.59 -3.36
N ASP A 48 6.60 9.45 -4.06
CA ASP A 48 5.82 10.52 -3.43
C ASP A 48 4.63 9.94 -2.66
N MET A 49 4.25 10.59 -1.56
CA MET A 49 3.15 10.16 -0.69
C MET A 49 1.84 9.90 -1.43
N ASP A 50 1.55 10.71 -2.45
CA ASP A 50 0.32 10.59 -3.26
C ASP A 50 0.32 9.37 -4.18
N ASN A 51 1.51 8.82 -4.46
CA ASN A 51 1.68 7.60 -5.24
C ASN A 51 1.90 6.36 -4.34
N LEU A 52 1.79 6.50 -3.02
CA LEU A 52 1.97 5.39 -2.08
C LEU A 52 0.66 5.01 -1.41
N ALA A 53 0.32 3.73 -1.46
CA ALA A 53 -0.88 3.19 -0.84
C ALA A 53 -0.55 2.03 0.11
N LEU A 54 -1.37 1.90 1.16
CA LEU A 54 -1.38 0.68 1.98
C LEU A 54 -2.29 -0.36 1.33
N ALA A 55 -1.72 -1.52 0.97
CA ALA A 55 -2.42 -2.58 0.24
C ALA A 55 -2.26 -3.94 0.90
N CYS A 56 -3.29 -4.79 0.83
CA CYS A 56 -3.12 -6.21 1.12
C CYS A 56 -2.43 -6.93 -0.05
N ILE A 57 -1.93 -8.14 0.21
CA ILE A 57 -1.25 -8.96 -0.80
C ILE A 57 -2.12 -9.20 -2.04
N ASP A 58 -3.42 -9.44 -1.88
CA ASP A 58 -4.34 -9.72 -2.99
C ASP A 58 -4.52 -8.51 -3.91
N CYS A 59 -4.73 -7.32 -3.34
CA CYS A 59 -4.88 -6.09 -4.11
C CYS A 59 -3.57 -5.69 -4.79
N ASN A 60 -2.43 -5.84 -4.09
CA ASN A 60 -1.12 -5.56 -4.66
C ASN A 60 -0.84 -6.46 -5.87
N LEU A 61 -1.09 -7.77 -5.76
CA LEU A 61 -0.89 -8.73 -6.85
C LEU A 61 -1.81 -8.47 -8.05
N THR A 62 -3.07 -8.11 -7.80
CA THR A 62 -4.04 -7.79 -8.87
C THR A 62 -3.56 -6.62 -9.72
N LYS A 63 -2.92 -5.64 -9.08
CA LYS A 63 -2.44 -4.42 -9.72
C LYS A 63 -1.19 -4.63 -10.57
N GLU A 64 -0.30 -5.56 -10.21
CA GLU A 64 0.92 -5.85 -10.99
C GLU A 64 0.65 -6.57 -12.33
N GLN A 65 -0.59 -6.98 -12.58
CA GLN A 65 -1.00 -7.73 -13.78
C GLN A 65 -1.58 -6.84 -14.90
N ILE A 66 -1.65 -5.52 -14.69
CA ILE A 66 -2.25 -4.52 -15.61
C ILE A 66 -1.19 -3.51 -16.01
#